data_AF-A0ABD4QRJ9-F1
#
_entry.id   AF-A0ABD4QRJ9-F1
#
_cell.length_a   1.000
_cell.length_b   1.000
_cell.length_c   1.000
_cell.angle_alpha   90.00
_cell.angle_beta   90.00
_cell.angle_gamma   90.00
#
_symmetry.space_group_name_H-M   'P 1'
#
loop_
_entity.id
_entity.type
_entity.pdbx_description
1 polymer ?
#
loop_
_entity_poly.entity_id
_entity_poly.type
_entity_poly.pdbx_seq_one_letter_code
_entity_poly.pdbx_strand_id
1 'polypeptide(L)'
;FAQQAQGREMDYQQATYEHFDAPGRFKDDASGKAFNQIRLEYLRREARTASGKSNHPGLQAGTKFDLQEHLDDSANRDWVVVQVHHQGRQPQALEEEGGSGATTYSNQFTLIPADVTWRATPQAKPQVDGPCMALVVGPDGEEIFCDEHGRVKLHFPWDRYSNGDEHSSCWVRVSQGWAGSQYGMIAIPRIGHEVIVSFLNGDPDQPIVTGRTYHATNKAPYTLPDNKTKTVLRSETHQGQGFNELSFEDQAAQEKIYLHAQKDLDALVLNDATAHIKHDQHLTVDNDQLTHVKHNHHLTVEG
;
A
#
# COMPACT_ATOMS: atom_id res chain seq x y z
N PHE A 1 0.18 -40.60 29.03
CA PHE A 1 0.17 -39.13 28.85
C PHE A 1 -0.20 -38.47 30.16
N ALA A 2 0.50 -37.41 30.57
CA ALA A 2 0.07 -36.56 31.68
C ALA A 2 -0.51 -35.28 31.07
N GLN A 3 -1.80 -35.02 31.26
CA GLN A 3 -2.42 -33.78 30.81
C GLN A 3 -2.06 -32.68 31.82
N GLN A 4 -1.19 -31.76 31.42
CA GLN A 4 -0.87 -30.58 32.22
C GLN A 4 -1.31 -29.35 31.47
N ALA A 5 -2.21 -28.57 32.07
CA ALA A 5 -2.46 -27.22 31.59
C ALA A 5 -1.32 -26.32 32.09
N GLN A 6 -0.61 -25.68 31.17
CA GLN A 6 0.49 -24.77 31.48
C GLN A 6 0.03 -23.33 31.29
N GLY A 7 -0.01 -22.55 32.38
CA GLY A 7 -0.39 -21.14 32.36
C GLY A 7 -0.13 -20.49 33.72
N ARG A 8 0.10 -19.18 33.76
CA ARG A 8 0.15 -18.39 35.00
C ARG A 8 -1.26 -17.91 35.33
N GLU A 9 -1.65 -17.98 36.61
CA GLU A 9 -2.92 -17.41 37.10
C GLU A 9 -4.17 -17.94 36.34
N MET A 10 -4.19 -19.23 36.03
CA MET A 10 -5.24 -19.85 35.22
C MET A 10 -6.66 -19.62 35.77
N ASP A 11 -6.82 -19.51 37.09
CA ASP A 11 -8.12 -19.26 37.74
C ASP A 11 -8.69 -17.86 37.41
N TYR A 12 -7.85 -16.94 36.94
CA TYR A 12 -8.22 -15.57 36.56
C TYR A 12 -8.23 -15.35 35.04
N GLN A 13 -7.98 -16.41 34.25
CA GLN A 13 -8.01 -16.33 32.79
C GLN A 13 -9.41 -16.60 32.23
N GLN A 14 -9.79 -15.88 31.17
CA GLN A 14 -11.03 -16.14 30.45
C GLN A 14 -10.91 -17.43 29.63
N ALA A 15 -12.01 -18.16 29.49
CA ALA A 15 -12.05 -19.37 28.66
C ALA A 15 -11.84 -19.09 27.16
N THR A 16 -12.09 -17.85 26.74
CA THR A 16 -11.96 -17.37 25.37
C THR A 16 -11.27 -16.01 25.36
N TYR A 17 -10.31 -15.85 24.45
CA TYR A 17 -9.64 -14.59 24.18
C TYR A 17 -9.80 -14.22 22.72
N GLU A 18 -9.96 -12.93 22.46
CA GLU A 18 -10.01 -12.38 21.11
C GLU A 18 -8.60 -11.95 20.67
N HIS A 19 -8.29 -12.18 19.40
CA HIS A 19 -7.08 -11.68 18.76
C HIS A 19 -7.48 -10.76 17.63
N PHE A 20 -7.06 -9.49 17.70
CA PHE A 20 -7.33 -8.48 16.68
C PHE A 20 -6.02 -8.03 16.02
N ASP A 21 -6.04 -7.86 14.70
CA ASP A 21 -4.90 -7.40 13.90
C ASP A 21 -5.40 -6.61 12.68
N ALA A 22 -4.65 -5.58 12.27
CA ALA A 22 -4.97 -4.73 11.13
C ALA A 22 -3.70 -4.15 10.49
N PRO A 23 -3.59 -4.11 9.14
CA PRO A 23 -4.59 -4.52 8.14
C PRO A 23 -4.60 -6.03 7.83
N GLY A 24 -5.77 -6.59 7.52
CA GLY A 24 -5.95 -8.02 7.20
C GLY A 24 -5.53 -8.45 5.77
N ARG A 25 -5.29 -7.49 4.86
CA ARG A 25 -4.79 -7.71 3.48
C ARG A 25 -5.69 -8.55 2.56
N PHE A 26 -7.00 -8.39 2.68
CA PHE A 26 -8.01 -8.91 1.76
C PHE A 26 -8.95 -7.78 1.34
N LYS A 27 -9.55 -7.91 0.15
CA LYS A 27 -10.50 -6.91 -0.39
C LYS A 27 -11.96 -7.31 -0.20
N ASP A 28 -12.21 -8.60 0.00
CA ASP A 28 -13.54 -9.18 0.12
C ASP A 28 -13.61 -10.15 1.32
N ASP A 29 -14.83 -10.36 1.81
CA ASP A 29 -15.09 -11.16 3.01
C ASP A 29 -14.76 -12.65 2.82
N ALA A 30 -14.87 -13.18 1.60
CA ALA A 30 -14.61 -14.60 1.33
C ALA A 30 -13.11 -14.90 1.49
N SER A 31 -12.26 -14.10 0.83
CA SER A 31 -10.81 -14.16 1.00
C SER A 31 -10.40 -13.87 2.45
N GLY A 32 -11.04 -12.89 3.09
CA GLY A 32 -10.77 -12.52 4.48
C GLY A 32 -11.06 -13.64 5.47
N LYS A 33 -12.19 -14.34 5.31
CA LYS A 33 -12.54 -15.50 6.14
C LYS A 33 -11.48 -16.60 6.03
N ALA A 34 -10.99 -16.89 4.83
CA ALA A 34 -9.96 -17.91 4.62
C ALA A 34 -8.62 -17.52 5.28
N PHE A 35 -8.16 -16.28 5.12
CA PHE A 35 -6.92 -15.80 5.75
C PHE A 35 -7.01 -15.76 7.28
N ASN A 36 -8.14 -15.28 7.82
CA ASN A 36 -8.39 -15.27 9.26
C ASN A 36 -8.40 -16.68 9.84
N GLN A 37 -8.99 -17.65 9.13
CA GLN A 37 -8.98 -19.05 9.54
C GLN A 37 -7.56 -19.62 9.59
N ILE A 38 -6.72 -19.38 8.57
CA ILE A 38 -5.32 -19.81 8.57
C ILE A 38 -4.54 -19.19 9.74
N ARG A 39 -4.76 -17.89 10.02
CA ARG A 39 -4.12 -17.19 11.14
C ARG A 39 -4.56 -17.76 12.49
N LEU A 40 -5.84 -18.05 12.66
CA LEU A 40 -6.38 -18.67 13.87
C LEU A 40 -5.81 -20.07 14.09
N GLU A 41 -5.75 -20.89 13.03
CA GLU A 41 -5.13 -22.23 13.07
C GLU A 41 -3.65 -22.14 13.48
N TYR A 42 -2.90 -21.17 12.92
CA TYR A 42 -1.53 -20.90 13.34
C TYR A 42 -1.40 -20.53 14.82
N LEU A 43 -2.24 -19.61 15.32
CA LEU A 43 -2.21 -19.18 16.72
C LEU A 43 -2.58 -20.32 17.67
N ARG A 44 -3.44 -21.24 17.24
CA ARG A 44 -3.89 -22.39 18.04
C ARG A 44 -3.10 -23.68 17.80
N ARG A 45 -2.08 -23.66 16.94
CA ARG A 45 -1.36 -24.89 16.51
C ARG A 45 -0.71 -25.66 17.68
N GLU A 46 -0.40 -24.98 18.77
CA GLU A 46 0.21 -25.55 19.99
C GLU A 46 -0.80 -25.74 21.14
N ALA A 47 -2.09 -25.40 20.94
CA ALA A 47 -3.11 -25.47 21.98
C ALA A 47 -3.42 -26.91 22.44
N ARG A 48 -3.20 -27.90 21.57
CA ARG A 48 -3.36 -29.33 21.87
C ARG A 48 -2.20 -30.10 21.28
N THR A 49 -1.19 -30.36 22.11
CA THR A 49 0.00 -31.12 21.73
C THR A 49 0.20 -32.31 22.65
N ALA A 50 0.90 -33.32 22.15
CA ALA A 50 1.30 -34.50 22.89
C ALA A 50 2.78 -34.75 22.65
N SER A 51 3.55 -35.04 23.70
CA SER A 51 4.98 -35.35 23.57
C SER A 51 5.24 -36.81 23.92
N GLY A 52 6.12 -37.46 23.16
CA GLY A 52 6.42 -38.88 23.33
C GLY A 52 7.86 -39.22 23.03
N LYS A 53 8.24 -40.47 23.36
CA LYS A 53 9.53 -41.07 23.04
C LYS A 53 9.29 -42.44 22.42
N SER A 54 10.09 -42.80 21.42
CA SER A 54 10.05 -44.15 20.85
C SER A 54 11.44 -44.59 20.38
N ASN A 55 11.53 -45.84 19.98
CA ASN A 55 12.65 -46.41 19.23
C ASN A 55 12.27 -46.71 17.78
N HIS A 56 11.16 -46.16 17.27
CA HIS A 56 10.71 -46.42 15.90
C HIS A 56 11.50 -45.56 14.89
N PRO A 57 12.30 -46.15 13.98
CA PRO A 57 13.15 -45.39 13.06
C PRO A 57 12.38 -44.65 11.96
N GLY A 58 11.21 -45.16 11.56
CA GLY A 58 10.40 -44.59 10.48
C GLY A 58 9.56 -43.36 10.88
N LEU A 59 9.68 -42.86 12.11
CA LEU A 59 8.89 -41.70 12.55
C LEU A 59 9.44 -40.42 11.92
N GLN A 60 8.65 -39.68 11.15
CA GLN A 60 9.08 -38.44 10.48
C GLN A 60 8.06 -37.32 10.70
N ALA A 61 8.52 -36.08 10.74
CA ALA A 61 7.61 -34.93 10.75
C ALA A 61 6.70 -34.96 9.51
N GLY A 62 5.41 -34.68 9.70
CA GLY A 62 4.35 -34.81 8.68
C GLY A 62 3.71 -36.19 8.60
N THR A 63 4.25 -37.22 9.28
CA THR A 63 3.66 -38.56 9.26
C THR A 63 2.43 -38.61 10.17
N LYS A 64 1.35 -39.23 9.65
CA LYS A 64 0.15 -39.59 10.41
C LYS A 64 0.23 -41.05 10.87
N PHE A 65 -0.15 -41.33 12.12
CA PHE A 65 -0.29 -42.70 12.63
C PHE A 65 -1.43 -42.81 13.64
N ASP A 66 -1.94 -44.03 13.83
CA ASP A 66 -2.95 -44.36 14.83
C ASP A 66 -2.28 -44.86 16.11
N LEU A 67 -2.54 -44.22 17.24
CA LEU A 67 -2.13 -44.72 18.55
C LEU A 67 -3.18 -45.69 19.08
N GLN A 68 -2.75 -46.86 19.55
CA GLN A 68 -3.62 -47.89 20.12
C GLN A 68 -3.06 -48.36 21.48
N GLU A 69 -3.91 -49.01 22.29
CA GLU A 69 -3.55 -49.65 23.56
C GLU A 69 -2.92 -48.72 24.63
N HIS A 70 -3.11 -47.40 24.51
CA HIS A 70 -2.75 -46.45 25.56
C HIS A 70 -3.75 -46.53 26.72
N LEU A 71 -3.27 -46.42 27.97
CA LEU A 71 -4.10 -46.53 29.18
C LEU A 71 -5.17 -45.43 29.33
N ASP A 72 -4.93 -44.29 28.70
CA ASP A 72 -5.90 -43.21 28.54
C ASP A 72 -6.54 -43.34 27.16
N ASP A 73 -7.82 -43.71 27.12
CA ASP A 73 -8.59 -43.94 25.89
C ASP A 73 -8.67 -42.69 25.00
N SER A 74 -8.60 -41.49 25.56
CA SER A 74 -8.63 -40.26 24.77
C SER A 74 -7.39 -40.08 23.89
N ALA A 75 -6.30 -40.78 24.21
CA ALA A 75 -5.07 -40.78 23.42
C ALA A 75 -5.10 -41.82 22.29
N ASN A 76 -5.98 -42.83 22.35
CA ASN A 76 -6.12 -43.89 21.33
C ASN A 76 -6.86 -43.36 20.09
N ARG A 77 -6.15 -42.58 19.28
CA ARG A 77 -6.67 -41.89 18.10
C ARG A 77 -5.57 -41.64 17.09
N ASP A 78 -5.93 -40.97 16.00
CA ASP A 78 -4.98 -40.55 14.99
C ASP A 78 -4.21 -39.28 15.36
N TRP A 79 -2.90 -39.32 15.12
CA TRP A 79 -1.96 -38.27 15.45
C TRP A 79 -1.08 -37.92 14.25
N VAL A 80 -0.64 -36.67 14.18
CA VAL A 80 0.33 -36.18 13.21
C VAL A 80 1.58 -35.72 13.94
N VAL A 81 2.75 -36.19 13.49
CA VAL A 81 4.05 -35.78 14.02
C VAL A 81 4.39 -34.38 13.49
N VAL A 82 4.50 -33.39 14.38
CA VAL A 82 4.88 -32.00 14.00
C VAL A 82 6.36 -31.72 14.21
N GLN A 83 6.99 -32.47 15.10
CA GLN A 83 8.44 -32.39 15.36
C GLN A 83 8.96 -33.76 15.79
N VAL A 84 10.15 -34.12 15.33
CA VAL A 84 10.87 -35.32 15.79
C VAL A 84 12.35 -35.00 15.89
N HIS A 85 12.96 -35.44 16.99
CA HIS A 85 14.40 -35.38 17.23
C HIS A 85 14.92 -36.82 17.33
N HIS A 86 15.78 -37.21 16.41
CA HIS A 86 16.40 -38.54 16.36
C HIS A 86 17.74 -38.54 17.08
N GLN A 87 18.02 -39.59 17.84
CA GLN A 87 19.31 -39.80 18.50
C GLN A 87 19.76 -41.25 18.30
N GLY A 88 20.92 -41.43 17.67
CA GLY A 88 21.58 -42.72 17.53
C GLY A 88 22.93 -42.74 18.25
N ARG A 89 23.30 -43.88 18.83
CA ARG A 89 24.62 -44.12 19.42
C ARG A 89 25.15 -45.48 18.94
N GLN A 90 26.35 -45.50 18.38
CA GLN A 90 27.03 -46.73 17.92
C GLN A 90 28.46 -46.79 18.51
N PRO A 91 28.63 -47.37 19.71
CA PRO A 91 29.94 -47.41 20.39
C PRO A 91 31.03 -48.20 19.66
N GLN A 92 30.63 -49.20 18.87
CA GLN A 92 31.53 -50.15 18.18
C GLN A 92 32.03 -49.65 16.80
N ALA A 93 31.69 -48.43 16.39
CA ALA A 93 31.98 -47.94 15.04
C ALA A 93 33.47 -47.72 14.73
N LEU A 94 34.33 -47.64 15.76
CA LEU A 94 35.78 -47.38 15.64
C LEU A 94 36.64 -48.63 15.86
N GLU A 95 36.06 -49.83 15.70
CA GLU A 95 36.73 -51.13 15.81
C GLU A 95 37.72 -51.21 16.99
N GLU A 96 39.03 -51.07 16.76
CA GLU A 96 40.10 -51.20 17.76
C GLU A 96 40.10 -50.12 18.87
N GLU A 97 39.54 -48.93 18.63
CA GLU A 97 39.32 -47.86 19.64
C GLU A 97 37.85 -47.76 20.09
N GLY A 98 37.01 -48.72 19.69
CA GLY A 98 35.59 -48.73 20.00
C GLY A 98 35.29 -48.93 21.50
N GLY A 99 34.37 -48.14 22.03
CA GLY A 99 33.85 -48.36 23.38
C GLY A 99 32.96 -49.60 23.46
N SER A 100 32.84 -50.21 24.65
CA SER A 100 31.89 -51.30 24.90
C SER A 100 30.45 -50.78 25.00
N GLY A 101 29.48 -51.47 24.38
CA GLY A 101 28.05 -51.14 24.50
C GLY A 101 27.23 -51.54 23.26
N ALA A 102 25.90 -51.51 23.39
CA ALA A 102 24.98 -51.79 22.28
C ALA A 102 24.77 -50.56 21.39
N THR A 103 24.51 -50.79 20.10
CA THR A 103 23.97 -49.76 19.19
C THR A 103 22.55 -49.42 19.61
N THR A 104 22.27 -48.15 19.86
CA THR A 104 20.95 -47.69 20.30
C THR A 104 20.42 -46.60 19.38
N TYR A 105 19.10 -46.59 19.23
CA TYR A 105 18.35 -45.55 18.56
C TYR A 105 17.16 -45.16 19.45
N SER A 106 16.93 -43.87 19.58
CA SER A 106 15.72 -43.34 20.20
C SER A 106 15.32 -42.04 19.50
N ASN A 107 14.07 -41.66 19.67
CA ASN A 107 13.57 -40.35 19.26
C ASN A 107 12.69 -39.74 20.36
N GLN A 108 12.56 -38.43 20.27
CA GLN A 108 11.59 -37.65 21.02
C GLN A 108 10.76 -36.88 20.01
N PHE A 109 9.45 -36.84 20.18
CA PHE A 109 8.56 -36.24 19.18
C PHE A 109 7.42 -35.47 19.83
N THR A 110 6.90 -34.51 19.07
CA THR A 110 5.71 -33.74 19.38
C THR A 110 4.64 -34.06 18.35
N LEU A 111 3.43 -34.28 18.82
CA LEU A 111 2.26 -34.63 18.03
C LEU A 111 1.18 -33.56 18.18
N ILE A 112 0.31 -33.51 17.18
CA ILE A 112 -1.02 -32.91 17.27
C ILE A 112 -2.08 -33.93 16.86
N PRO A 113 -3.32 -33.80 17.33
CA PRO A 113 -4.45 -34.59 16.81
C PRO A 113 -4.60 -34.38 15.30
N ALA A 114 -4.92 -35.44 14.54
CA ALA A 114 -4.99 -35.34 13.08
C ALA A 114 -6.21 -34.55 12.55
N ASP A 115 -7.18 -34.22 13.39
CA ASP A 115 -8.29 -33.30 13.10
C ASP A 115 -7.90 -31.81 13.23
N VAL A 116 -6.68 -31.52 13.69
CA VAL A 116 -6.13 -30.16 13.79
C VAL A 116 -5.17 -29.90 12.64
N THR A 117 -5.41 -28.82 11.89
CA THR A 117 -4.48 -28.37 10.84
C THR A 117 -3.31 -27.62 11.46
N TRP A 118 -2.08 -28.13 11.28
CA TRP A 118 -0.87 -27.40 11.65
C TRP A 118 -0.55 -26.32 10.62
N ARG A 119 -0.24 -25.10 11.08
CA ARG A 119 0.20 -24.00 10.22
C ARG A 119 1.59 -23.54 10.61
N ALA A 120 2.45 -23.38 9.59
CA ALA A 120 3.81 -22.90 9.77
C ALA A 120 3.86 -21.46 10.28
N THR A 121 4.96 -21.12 10.94
CA THR A 121 5.26 -19.74 11.35
C THR A 121 5.34 -18.82 10.15
N PRO A 122 4.50 -17.77 10.08
CA PRO A 122 4.59 -16.78 9.01
C PRO A 122 5.96 -16.10 9.04
N GLN A 123 6.58 -15.98 7.87
CA GLN A 123 7.79 -15.17 7.72
C GLN A 123 7.44 -13.69 7.85
N ALA A 124 8.40 -12.91 8.37
CA ALA A 124 8.27 -11.46 8.36
C ALA A 124 8.12 -10.97 6.92
N LYS A 125 7.13 -10.10 6.70
CA LYS A 125 6.89 -9.55 5.37
C LYS A 125 7.99 -8.53 5.02
N PRO A 126 8.46 -8.47 3.75
CA PRO A 126 9.22 -7.32 3.28
C PRO A 126 8.46 -6.02 3.52
N GLN A 127 9.17 -5.00 4.00
CA GLN A 127 8.64 -3.66 4.21
C GLN A 127 9.49 -2.65 3.44
N VAL A 128 8.83 -1.58 2.98
CA VAL A 128 9.51 -0.41 2.42
C VAL A 128 9.67 0.64 3.51
N ASP A 129 10.90 1.02 3.81
CA ASP A 129 11.22 1.93 4.91
C ASP A 129 10.72 3.36 4.68
N GLY A 130 10.52 3.75 3.42
CA GLY A 130 10.10 5.12 3.08
C GLY A 130 9.60 5.27 1.65
N PRO A 131 9.18 6.50 1.27
CA PRO A 131 8.71 6.77 -0.07
C PRO A 131 9.80 6.55 -1.12
N CYS A 132 9.39 6.15 -2.32
CA CYS A 132 10.26 5.96 -3.47
C CYS A 132 9.81 6.84 -4.63
N MET A 133 10.74 7.17 -5.54
CA MET A 133 10.38 7.82 -6.80
C MET A 133 9.92 6.76 -7.81
N ALA A 134 8.96 7.14 -8.66
CA ALA A 134 8.54 6.36 -9.81
C ALA A 134 8.17 7.28 -10.99
N LEU A 135 8.19 6.74 -12.21
CA LEU A 135 7.71 7.42 -13.39
C LEU A 135 6.28 6.98 -13.70
N VAL A 136 5.44 7.92 -14.11
CA VAL A 136 4.10 7.62 -14.62
C VAL A 136 4.24 7.08 -16.04
N VAL A 137 3.57 5.97 -16.32
CA VAL A 137 3.65 5.24 -17.60
C VAL A 137 2.27 4.93 -18.14
N GLY A 138 2.21 4.62 -19.44
CA GLY A 138 0.99 4.26 -20.15
C GLY A 138 1.29 3.85 -21.59
N PRO A 139 0.25 3.68 -22.42
CA PRO A 139 0.39 3.25 -23.81
C PRO A 139 1.22 4.23 -24.65
N ASP A 140 1.86 3.71 -25.70
CA ASP A 140 2.59 4.55 -26.64
C ASP A 140 1.67 5.54 -27.37
N GLY A 141 2.14 6.76 -27.57
CA GLY A 141 1.39 7.86 -28.18
C GLY A 141 0.38 8.56 -27.26
N GLU A 142 0.15 8.08 -26.04
CA GLU A 142 -0.71 8.74 -25.05
C GLU A 142 0.08 9.71 -24.17
N GLU A 143 -0.56 10.81 -23.80
CA GLU A 143 0.02 11.79 -22.88
C GLU A 143 -0.51 11.59 -21.45
N ILE A 144 -1.76 11.16 -21.32
CA ILE A 144 -2.47 11.01 -20.04
C ILE A 144 -3.12 9.63 -20.02
N PHE A 145 -2.76 8.80 -19.04
CA PHE A 145 -3.34 7.47 -18.88
C PHE A 145 -3.82 7.26 -17.45
N CYS A 146 -5.14 7.37 -17.25
CA CYS A 146 -5.80 7.13 -15.97
C CYS A 146 -7.13 6.42 -16.12
N ASP A 147 -7.61 5.80 -15.04
CA ASP A 147 -8.94 5.19 -15.00
C ASP A 147 -10.02 6.08 -14.37
N GLU A 148 -11.23 5.53 -14.20
CA GLU A 148 -12.41 6.22 -13.63
C GLU A 148 -12.21 6.77 -12.21
N HIS A 149 -11.14 6.39 -11.52
CA HIS A 149 -10.80 6.87 -10.18
C HIS A 149 -9.60 7.82 -10.17
N GLY A 150 -9.09 8.22 -11.35
CA GLY A 150 -7.89 9.05 -11.47
C GLY A 150 -6.61 8.33 -11.01
N ARG A 151 -6.60 6.99 -11.04
CA ARG A 151 -5.39 6.20 -10.76
C ARG A 151 -4.49 6.19 -11.98
N VAL A 152 -3.18 6.05 -11.77
CA VAL A 152 -2.16 5.98 -12.84
C VAL A 152 -1.38 4.66 -12.77
N LYS A 153 -0.66 4.33 -13.85
CA LYS A 153 0.35 3.25 -13.85
C LYS A 153 1.74 3.84 -13.63
N LEU A 154 2.61 3.06 -13.00
CA LEU A 154 3.94 3.48 -12.59
C LEU A 154 5.00 2.50 -13.05
N HIS A 155 6.20 3.01 -13.30
CA HIS A 155 7.42 2.24 -13.47
C HIS A 155 8.42 2.66 -12.40
N PHE A 156 8.87 1.70 -11.60
CA PHE A 156 9.83 1.94 -10.52
C PHE A 156 11.27 1.78 -11.03
N PRO A 157 12.24 2.58 -10.56
CA PRO A 157 13.63 2.49 -11.03
C PRO A 157 14.31 1.14 -10.78
N TRP A 158 13.82 0.35 -9.82
CA TRP A 158 14.32 -0.98 -9.50
C TRP A 158 13.61 -2.10 -10.28
N ASP A 159 12.58 -1.78 -11.06
CA ASP A 159 11.92 -2.75 -11.92
C ASP A 159 12.77 -3.02 -13.16
N ARG A 160 13.20 -4.28 -13.30
CA ARG A 160 14.08 -4.74 -14.38
C ARG A 160 13.35 -5.56 -15.44
N TYR A 161 12.05 -5.80 -15.25
CA TYR A 161 11.30 -6.79 -16.01
C TYR A 161 10.17 -6.18 -16.83
N SER A 162 9.58 -5.07 -16.39
CA SER A 162 8.62 -4.33 -17.21
C SER A 162 9.30 -3.49 -18.29
N ASN A 163 8.53 -3.14 -19.32
CA ASN A 163 9.01 -2.30 -20.42
C ASN A 163 8.82 -0.79 -20.17
N GLY A 164 8.29 -0.39 -19.01
CA GLY A 164 7.92 1.00 -18.76
C GLY A 164 6.65 1.45 -19.51
N ASP A 165 5.73 0.52 -19.74
CA ASP A 165 4.44 0.70 -20.44
C ASP A 165 3.22 0.52 -19.51
N GLU A 166 2.01 0.48 -20.05
CA GLU A 166 0.75 0.32 -19.32
C GLU A 166 0.64 -0.98 -18.48
N HIS A 167 1.51 -1.95 -18.72
CA HIS A 167 1.55 -3.23 -18.01
C HIS A 167 2.54 -3.25 -16.83
N SER A 168 3.30 -2.16 -16.62
CA SER A 168 4.37 -2.09 -15.61
C SER A 168 3.90 -2.23 -14.16
N SER A 169 2.67 -1.82 -13.84
CA SER A 169 2.15 -1.89 -12.46
C SER A 169 0.65 -2.17 -12.38
N CYS A 170 0.15 -2.32 -11.16
CA CYS A 170 -1.28 -2.15 -10.88
C CYS A 170 -1.69 -0.66 -10.99
N TRP A 171 -2.99 -0.38 -10.95
CA TRP A 171 -3.50 0.99 -10.84
C TRP A 171 -3.19 1.57 -9.45
N VAL A 172 -2.49 2.70 -9.41
CA VAL A 172 -2.05 3.36 -8.18
C VAL A 172 -2.83 4.64 -7.96
N ARG A 173 -3.41 4.80 -6.76
CA ARG A 173 -4.15 6.01 -6.37
C ARG A 173 -3.22 7.20 -6.24
N VAL A 174 -3.74 8.37 -6.58
CA VAL A 174 -3.00 9.63 -6.54
C VAL A 174 -3.63 10.56 -5.50
N SER A 175 -2.82 10.94 -4.51
CA SER A 175 -3.18 11.98 -3.54
C SER A 175 -3.49 13.29 -4.25
N GLN A 176 -4.57 13.95 -3.83
CA GLN A 176 -5.01 15.24 -4.35
C GLN A 176 -4.96 16.27 -3.22
N GLY A 177 -4.85 17.56 -3.58
CA GLY A 177 -4.85 18.65 -2.59
C GLY A 177 -6.13 18.75 -1.77
N TRP A 178 -7.27 18.34 -2.35
CA TRP A 178 -8.57 18.26 -1.69
C TRP A 178 -9.45 17.25 -2.42
N ALA A 179 -10.04 16.28 -1.73
CA ALA A 179 -10.92 15.27 -2.33
C ALA A 179 -12.19 15.06 -1.49
N GLY A 180 -13.32 15.55 -1.98
CA GLY A 180 -14.65 15.33 -1.42
C GLY A 180 -15.55 14.53 -2.35
N SER A 181 -16.77 14.22 -1.89
CA SER A 181 -17.77 13.52 -2.73
C SER A 181 -18.25 14.45 -3.86
N GLN A 182 -17.67 14.30 -5.05
CA GLN A 182 -17.95 15.11 -6.26
C GLN A 182 -17.50 16.58 -6.18
N TYR A 183 -16.56 16.92 -5.32
CA TYR A 183 -15.94 18.25 -5.26
C TYR A 183 -14.47 18.15 -4.81
N GLY A 184 -13.68 19.19 -5.08
CA GLY A 184 -12.27 19.26 -4.69
C GLY A 184 -11.35 19.56 -5.87
N MET A 185 -10.10 19.13 -5.76
CA MET A 185 -9.06 19.32 -6.77
C MET A 185 -8.74 18.00 -7.46
N ILE A 186 -8.58 18.04 -8.78
CA ILE A 186 -8.07 16.92 -9.55
C ILE A 186 -6.94 17.40 -10.46
N ALA A 187 -5.75 16.88 -10.25
CA ALA A 187 -4.62 17.07 -11.14
C ALA A 187 -4.01 15.70 -11.40
N ILE A 188 -4.20 15.17 -12.60
CA ILE A 188 -3.71 13.83 -12.98
C ILE A 188 -2.25 13.95 -13.47
N PRO A 189 -1.31 13.20 -12.89
CA PRO A 189 0.05 13.10 -13.42
C PRO A 189 0.03 12.55 -14.85
N ARG A 190 0.78 13.18 -15.76
CA ARG A 190 0.91 12.75 -17.16
C ARG A 190 2.01 11.69 -17.29
N ILE A 191 1.99 10.94 -18.38
CA ILE A 191 3.05 9.98 -18.71
C ILE A 191 4.39 10.72 -18.76
N GLY A 192 5.42 10.12 -18.17
CA GLY A 192 6.75 10.71 -17.99
C GLY A 192 6.90 11.59 -16.75
N HIS A 193 5.82 11.95 -16.05
CA HIS A 193 5.94 12.68 -14.78
C HIS A 193 6.57 11.80 -13.70
N GLU A 194 7.51 12.38 -12.96
CA GLU A 194 8.07 11.75 -11.78
C GLU A 194 7.19 12.03 -10.56
N VAL A 195 6.90 10.97 -9.80
CA VAL A 195 6.02 11.00 -8.62
C VAL A 195 6.66 10.36 -7.41
N ILE A 196 6.29 10.85 -6.23
CA ILE A 196 6.64 10.24 -4.94
C ILE A 196 5.57 9.20 -4.61
N VAL A 197 6.00 7.96 -4.38
CA VAL A 197 5.15 6.83 -4.04
C VAL A 197 5.42 6.41 -2.60
N SER A 198 4.38 6.43 -1.77
CA SER A 198 4.40 5.84 -0.44
C SER A 198 3.71 4.47 -0.46
N PHE A 199 3.95 3.67 0.58
CA PHE A 199 3.43 2.33 0.72
C PHE A 199 2.62 2.24 2.02
N LEU A 200 1.33 1.91 1.94
CA LEU A 200 0.45 1.90 3.11
C LEU A 200 0.95 0.85 4.12
N ASN A 201 1.22 1.27 5.36
CA ASN A 201 1.84 0.43 6.40
C ASN A 201 3.20 -0.20 5.99
N GLY A 202 3.92 0.46 5.06
CA GLY A 202 5.18 -0.04 4.51
C GLY A 202 5.01 -1.26 3.60
N ASP A 203 3.77 -1.62 3.21
CA ASP A 203 3.48 -2.78 2.38
C ASP A 203 3.82 -2.50 0.89
N PRO A 204 4.80 -3.20 0.27
CA PRO A 204 5.16 -3.01 -1.14
C PRO A 204 3.99 -3.24 -2.13
N ASP A 205 2.98 -4.02 -1.73
CA ASP A 205 1.79 -4.35 -2.53
C ASP A 205 0.69 -3.27 -2.41
N GLN A 206 0.89 -2.24 -1.59
CA GLN A 206 -0.09 -1.16 -1.36
C GLN A 206 0.50 0.23 -1.69
N PRO A 207 0.92 0.47 -2.93
CA PRO A 207 1.44 1.78 -3.34
C PRO A 207 0.34 2.85 -3.39
N ILE A 208 0.73 4.09 -3.11
CA ILE A 208 -0.08 5.29 -3.28
C ILE A 208 0.83 6.46 -3.64
N VAL A 209 0.49 7.22 -4.68
CA VAL A 209 1.22 8.44 -5.03
C VAL A 209 0.86 9.53 -4.04
N THR A 210 1.86 10.12 -3.39
CA THR A 210 1.69 11.12 -2.32
C THR A 210 2.26 12.49 -2.67
N GLY A 211 3.05 12.61 -3.74
CA GLY A 211 3.62 13.88 -4.16
C GLY A 211 4.17 13.87 -5.58
N ARG A 212 4.62 15.04 -6.03
CA ARG A 212 5.34 15.26 -7.28
C ARG A 212 6.49 16.23 -7.04
N THR A 213 7.53 16.14 -7.84
CA THR A 213 8.70 17.00 -7.77
C THR A 213 9.10 17.51 -9.14
N TYR A 214 9.60 18.74 -9.20
CA TYR A 214 10.38 19.21 -10.33
C TYR A 214 11.84 18.76 -10.17
N HIS A 215 12.51 18.49 -11.28
CA HIS A 215 13.92 18.09 -11.34
C HIS A 215 14.55 18.58 -12.66
N ALA A 216 15.75 18.10 -13.01
CA ALA A 216 16.53 18.64 -14.14
C ALA A 216 15.81 18.60 -15.50
N THR A 217 15.00 17.57 -15.75
CA THR A 217 14.23 17.38 -16.99
C THR A 217 12.77 17.84 -16.87
N ASN A 218 12.14 17.68 -15.69
CA ASN A 218 10.84 18.28 -15.40
C ASN A 218 11.02 19.61 -14.65
N LYS A 219 11.18 20.72 -15.36
CA LYS A 219 11.49 22.03 -14.77
C LYS A 219 10.23 22.78 -14.32
N ALA A 220 10.40 23.65 -13.33
CA ALA A 220 9.33 24.55 -12.89
C ALA A 220 8.86 25.49 -14.02
N PRO A 221 7.60 25.97 -14.00
CA PRO A 221 7.03 26.82 -15.07
C PRO A 221 7.77 28.13 -15.34
N TYR A 222 8.48 28.66 -14.34
CA TYR A 222 9.36 29.82 -14.45
C TYR A 222 10.73 29.47 -13.92
N THR A 223 11.77 30.08 -14.49
CA THR A 223 13.16 29.87 -14.08
C THR A 223 13.36 30.26 -12.62
N LEU A 224 13.96 29.36 -11.85
CA LEU A 224 14.37 29.57 -10.46
C LEU A 224 15.91 29.64 -10.39
N PRO A 225 16.48 30.48 -9.49
CA PRO A 225 15.81 31.22 -8.41
C PRO A 225 15.23 32.59 -8.78
N ASP A 226 15.31 33.01 -10.05
CA ASP A 226 14.94 34.37 -10.48
C ASP A 226 13.49 34.74 -10.15
N ASN A 227 12.56 33.78 -10.23
CA ASN A 227 11.12 33.96 -9.96
C ASN A 227 10.68 33.37 -8.60
N LYS A 228 11.56 33.37 -7.59
CA LYS A 228 11.28 32.76 -6.28
C LYS A 228 10.10 33.37 -5.49
N THR A 229 9.66 34.57 -5.84
CA THR A 229 8.52 35.28 -5.25
C THR A 229 7.20 34.98 -5.94
N LYS A 230 7.20 34.10 -6.96
CA LYS A 230 6.01 33.80 -7.75
C LYS A 230 5.38 32.46 -7.34
N THR A 231 4.09 32.49 -7.05
CA THR A 231 3.25 31.29 -6.85
C THR A 231 2.44 31.02 -8.11
N VAL A 232 2.40 29.76 -8.60
CA VAL A 232 1.88 29.44 -9.93
C VAL A 232 1.03 28.17 -9.93
N LEU A 233 -0.16 28.27 -10.54
CA LEU A 233 -0.97 27.15 -11.00
C LEU A 233 -1.07 27.25 -12.53
N ARG A 234 -0.24 26.49 -13.25
CA ARG A 234 -0.21 26.45 -14.71
C ARG A 234 -0.56 25.04 -15.22
N SER A 235 -1.45 24.96 -16.20
CA SER A 235 -1.76 23.72 -16.93
C SER A 235 -0.98 23.65 -18.24
N GLU A 236 -1.13 22.57 -19.01
CA GLU A 236 -0.61 22.48 -20.38
C GLU A 236 -1.72 21.97 -21.30
N THR A 237 -1.86 22.55 -22.49
CA THR A 237 -2.83 22.09 -23.49
C THR A 237 -2.51 20.64 -23.89
N HIS A 238 -3.45 19.73 -23.66
CA HIS A 238 -3.32 18.35 -24.13
C HIS A 238 -3.48 18.28 -25.66
N GLN A 239 -2.62 17.51 -26.34
CA GLN A 239 -2.64 17.36 -27.81
C GLN A 239 -2.57 18.71 -28.56
N GLY A 240 -1.85 19.70 -28.02
CA GLY A 240 -1.73 21.01 -28.61
C GLY A 240 -0.62 21.83 -27.97
N GLN A 241 -0.64 23.14 -28.21
CA GLN A 241 0.30 24.09 -27.61
C GLN A 241 -0.45 25.09 -26.72
N GLY A 242 0.22 25.58 -25.68
CA GLY A 242 -0.30 26.61 -24.79
C GLY A 242 -0.63 26.14 -23.38
N PHE A 243 -1.21 27.03 -22.58
CA PHE A 243 -1.47 26.81 -21.16
C PHE A 243 -2.57 27.72 -20.61
N ASN A 244 -3.25 27.27 -19.56
CA ASN A 244 -4.01 28.15 -18.67
C ASN A 244 -3.16 28.42 -17.43
N GLU A 245 -3.28 29.62 -16.85
CA GLU A 245 -2.52 29.98 -15.65
C GLU A 245 -3.29 30.90 -14.71
N LEU A 246 -3.13 30.63 -13.42
CA LEU A 246 -3.31 31.60 -12.34
C LEU A 246 -1.98 31.73 -11.60
N SER A 247 -1.44 32.95 -11.51
CA SER A 247 -0.22 33.21 -10.74
C SER A 247 -0.28 34.49 -9.92
N PHE A 248 0.55 34.51 -8.88
CA PHE A 248 0.68 35.58 -7.90
C PHE A 248 2.16 35.96 -7.82
N GLU A 249 2.47 37.23 -8.09
CA GLU A 249 3.76 37.85 -7.82
C GLU A 249 3.69 38.59 -6.49
N ASP A 250 4.58 38.22 -5.57
CA ASP A 250 4.62 38.78 -4.21
C ASP A 250 5.82 39.72 -3.98
N GLN A 251 6.60 40.03 -5.02
CA GLN A 251 7.67 41.02 -4.91
C GLN A 251 7.12 42.41 -4.60
N ALA A 252 7.60 43.01 -3.52
CA ALA A 252 7.15 44.32 -3.05
C ALA A 252 7.22 45.40 -4.14
N ALA A 253 6.14 46.17 -4.25
CA ALA A 253 5.91 47.21 -5.28
C ALA A 253 5.87 46.69 -6.73
N GLN A 254 5.80 45.37 -6.93
CA GLN A 254 5.64 44.69 -8.22
C GLN A 254 4.56 43.60 -8.14
N GLU A 255 3.69 43.66 -7.13
CA GLU A 255 2.67 42.66 -6.87
C GLU A 255 1.72 42.55 -8.05
N LYS A 256 1.41 41.31 -8.45
CA LYS A 256 0.57 41.05 -9.62
C LYS A 256 -0.17 39.73 -9.49
N ILE A 257 -1.47 39.77 -9.73
CA ILE A 257 -2.24 38.56 -10.06
C ILE A 257 -2.33 38.49 -11.58
N TYR A 258 -1.97 37.34 -12.15
CA TYR A 258 -2.10 37.07 -13.57
C TYR A 258 -3.05 35.89 -13.80
N LEU A 259 -4.07 36.13 -14.61
CA LEU A 259 -5.01 35.12 -15.08
C LEU A 259 -4.89 35.03 -16.60
N HIS A 260 -4.54 33.85 -17.10
CA HIS A 260 -4.43 33.53 -18.52
C HIS A 260 -5.36 32.37 -18.87
N ALA A 261 -6.24 32.61 -19.85
CA ALA A 261 -7.03 31.57 -20.49
C ALA A 261 -6.48 31.34 -21.89
N GLN A 262 -6.18 30.08 -22.23
CA GLN A 262 -5.64 29.73 -23.54
C GLN A 262 -6.63 29.95 -24.70
N LYS A 263 -7.93 29.93 -24.39
CA LYS A 263 -9.00 30.08 -25.38
C LYS A 263 -10.17 30.88 -24.83
N ASP A 264 -11.07 30.22 -24.10
CA ASP A 264 -12.31 30.81 -23.59
C ASP A 264 -12.20 31.05 -22.07
N LEU A 265 -12.72 32.17 -21.57
CA LEU A 265 -12.87 32.45 -20.14
C LEU A 265 -14.34 32.76 -19.83
N ASP A 266 -15.02 31.82 -19.18
CA ASP A 266 -16.39 32.00 -18.71
C ASP A 266 -16.42 32.30 -17.20
N ALA A 267 -17.17 33.33 -16.81
CA ALA A 267 -17.42 33.67 -15.41
C ALA A 267 -18.93 33.75 -15.14
N LEU A 268 -19.45 32.78 -14.37
CA LEU A 268 -20.84 32.76 -13.92
C LEU A 268 -20.92 33.15 -12.45
N VAL A 269 -21.58 34.28 -12.16
CA VAL A 269 -21.83 34.76 -10.80
C VAL A 269 -23.33 34.73 -10.52
N LEU A 270 -23.74 33.98 -9.50
CA LEU A 270 -25.16 33.71 -9.21
C LEU A 270 -25.88 34.83 -8.44
N ASN A 271 -25.13 35.77 -7.87
CA ASN A 271 -25.69 36.89 -7.11
C ASN A 271 -25.05 38.21 -7.54
N ASP A 272 -24.01 38.67 -6.83
CA ASP A 272 -23.39 39.97 -7.08
C ASP A 272 -21.92 39.82 -7.48
N ALA A 273 -21.50 40.56 -8.50
CA ALA A 273 -20.10 40.71 -8.90
C ALA A 273 -19.66 42.17 -8.66
N THR A 274 -18.64 42.36 -7.83
CA THR A 274 -18.14 43.69 -7.45
C THR A 274 -16.67 43.81 -7.81
N ALA A 275 -16.29 44.92 -8.45
CA ALA A 275 -14.91 45.30 -8.70
C ALA A 275 -14.67 46.73 -8.19
N HIS A 276 -13.61 46.93 -7.41
CA HIS A 276 -13.19 48.25 -6.95
C HIS A 276 -11.73 48.48 -7.33
N ILE A 277 -11.51 49.28 -8.37
CA ILE A 277 -10.20 49.59 -8.91
C ILE A 277 -9.81 50.98 -8.37
N LYS A 278 -8.72 51.05 -7.61
CA LYS A 278 -8.27 52.29 -6.94
C LYS A 278 -7.46 53.24 -7.81
N HIS A 279 -6.95 52.74 -8.92
CA HIS A 279 -6.16 53.51 -9.88
C HIS A 279 -6.83 53.39 -11.24
N ASP A 280 -6.22 52.69 -12.19
CA ASP A 280 -6.73 52.61 -13.56
C ASP A 280 -7.27 51.22 -13.90
N GLN A 281 -8.32 51.21 -14.73
CA GLN A 281 -8.81 50.01 -15.40
C GLN A 281 -8.58 50.17 -16.91
N HIS A 282 -7.85 49.23 -17.50
CA HIS A 282 -7.70 49.13 -18.95
C HIS A 282 -8.44 47.89 -19.46
N LEU A 283 -9.24 48.08 -20.52
CA LEU A 283 -9.93 47.01 -21.24
C LEU A 283 -9.64 47.17 -22.73
N THR A 284 -9.17 46.09 -23.34
CA THR A 284 -8.97 46.00 -24.80
C THR A 284 -9.76 44.81 -25.30
N VAL A 285 -10.62 45.05 -26.29
CA VAL A 285 -11.41 44.04 -26.99
C VAL A 285 -11.10 44.19 -28.48
N ASP A 286 -10.40 43.22 -29.05
CA ASP A 286 -9.92 43.31 -30.44
C ASP A 286 -11.02 43.05 -31.48
N ASN A 287 -12.12 42.41 -31.07
CA ASN A 287 -13.29 42.21 -31.90
C ASN A 287 -14.53 42.87 -31.26
N ASP A 288 -15.55 42.11 -30.91
CA ASP A 288 -16.84 42.63 -30.48
C ASP A 288 -17.02 42.54 -28.96
N GLN A 289 -17.58 43.60 -28.37
CA GLN A 289 -18.08 43.60 -27.00
C GLN A 289 -19.61 43.72 -27.00
N LEU A 290 -20.29 42.75 -26.39
CA LEU A 290 -21.74 42.79 -26.19
C LEU A 290 -22.07 42.81 -24.70
N THR A 291 -22.86 43.81 -24.29
CA THR A 291 -23.35 43.96 -22.92
C THR A 291 -24.87 43.94 -22.94
N HIS A 292 -25.48 43.01 -22.21
CA HIS A 292 -26.93 42.93 -22.07
C HIS A 292 -27.33 43.07 -20.59
N VAL A 293 -27.87 44.24 -20.23
CA VAL A 293 -28.39 44.53 -18.89
C VAL A 293 -29.92 44.47 -18.92
N LYS A 294 -30.52 43.56 -18.16
CA LYS A 294 -31.99 43.34 -18.16
C LYS A 294 -32.79 44.45 -17.48
N HIS A 295 -32.18 45.16 -16.53
CA HIS A 295 -32.82 46.24 -15.78
C HIS A 295 -32.04 47.54 -16.03
N ASN A 296 -31.47 48.14 -14.99
CA ASN A 296 -30.86 49.45 -15.08
C ASN A 296 -29.34 49.35 -15.20
N HIS A 297 -28.77 50.20 -16.05
CA HIS A 297 -27.35 50.47 -16.13
C HIS A 297 -27.12 51.93 -15.74
N HIS A 298 -26.33 52.16 -14.69
CA HIS A 298 -25.97 53.50 -14.21
C HIS A 298 -24.47 53.68 -14.34
N LEU A 299 -24.05 54.80 -14.93
CA LEU A 299 -22.65 55.21 -15.03
C LEU A 299 -22.54 56.63 -14.48
N THR A 300 -21.63 56.81 -13.51
CA THR A 300 -21.25 58.12 -12.97
C THR A 300 -19.77 58.31 -13.21
N VAL A 301 -19.38 59.47 -13.74
CA VAL A 301 -17.99 59.86 -13.98
C VAL A 301 -17.78 61.19 -13.27
N GLU A 302 -16.93 61.19 -12.24
CA GLU A 302 -16.50 62.38 -11.52
C GLU A 302 -15.07 62.71 -11.98
N GLY A 303 -14.87 63.95 -12.44
CA GLY A 303 -13.60 64.43 -13.01
C GLY A 303 -12.72 65.16 -12.01
#